data_AF-A0A6G3X827-F1
#
_entry.id   AF-A0A6G3X827-F1
#
_cell.length_a   1.000
_cell.length_b   1.000
_cell.length_c   1.000
_cell.angle_alpha   90.00
_cell.angle_beta   90.00
_cell.angle_gamma   90.00
#
_symmetry.space_group_name_H-M   'P 1'
#
loop_
_entity.id
_entity.type
_entity.pdbx_description
1 polymer ?
#
loop_
_entity_poly.entity_id
_entity_poly.type
_entity_poly.pdbx_seq_one_letter_code
_entity_poly.pdbx_strand_id
1 'polypeptide(L)'
;LMPDFWEFPTVSMGLGPLGAIYQARMNRYLEARGIADTSKSHVWAYLGDGEMDEPESLGQLSIAAREGLDNLTFVVNCNLQRLDGPVRGNGKIIQEL
;
A
#
# COMPACT_ATOMS: atom_id res chain seq x y z
N LEU A 1 0.71 -0.28 22.18
CA LEU A 1 1.90 -0.94 22.75
C LEU A 1 3.12 -0.01 22.76
N MET A 2 3.42 0.72 21.67
CA MET A 2 4.60 1.63 21.61
C MET A 2 4.23 2.94 20.89
N PRO A 3 3.74 3.97 21.60
CA PRO A 3 3.19 5.19 20.98
C PRO A 3 4.24 6.08 20.30
N ASP A 4 5.50 6.04 20.75
CA ASP A 4 6.57 6.91 20.23
C ASP A 4 7.47 6.19 19.21
N PHE A 5 7.05 5.02 18.71
CA PHE A 5 7.86 4.20 17.81
C PHE A 5 7.09 3.74 16.57
N TRP A 6 5.90 3.15 16.76
CA TRP A 6 5.09 2.65 15.64
C TRP A 6 4.04 3.66 15.23
N GLU A 7 3.99 3.95 13.93
CA GLU A 7 3.04 4.92 13.36
C GLU A 7 1.84 4.23 12.69
N PHE A 8 2.09 3.13 11.97
CA PHE A 8 1.09 2.46 11.12
C PHE A 8 0.94 0.99 11.48
N PRO A 9 -0.24 0.52 11.92
CA PRO A 9 -0.48 -0.90 12.17
C PRO A 9 -0.79 -1.64 10.85
N THR A 10 0.07 -2.58 10.46
CA THR A 10 -0.01 -3.25 9.14
C THR A 10 -0.11 -4.77 9.18
N VAL A 11 0.03 -5.40 10.35
CA VAL A 11 0.07 -6.89 10.45
C VAL A 11 -1.26 -7.55 10.05
N SER A 12 -2.37 -6.83 10.14
CA SER A 12 -3.63 -7.24 9.50
C SER A 12 -3.53 -6.91 8.02
N MET A 13 -3.19 -7.93 7.23
CA MET A 13 -2.98 -7.85 5.79
C MET A 13 -4.18 -7.17 5.10
N GLY A 14 -3.89 -6.44 4.01
CA GLY A 14 -4.89 -5.68 3.24
C GLY A 14 -5.18 -4.28 3.79
N LEU A 15 -5.06 -4.05 5.11
CA LEU A 15 -5.28 -2.71 5.68
C LEU A 15 -4.13 -1.73 5.36
N GLY A 16 -2.89 -2.23 5.35
CA GLY A 16 -1.70 -1.46 4.99
C GLY A 16 -1.79 -0.79 3.61
N PRO A 17 -2.00 -1.55 2.51
CA PRO A 17 -2.07 -0.99 1.16
C PRO A 17 -3.23 0.00 0.99
N LEU A 18 -4.42 -0.33 1.51
CA LEU A 18 -5.57 0.57 1.50
C LEU A 18 -5.28 1.87 2.25
N GLY A 19 -4.74 1.75 3.46
CA GLY A 19 -4.35 2.90 4.30
C GLY A 19 -3.31 3.79 3.62
N ALA A 20 -2.31 3.20 2.95
CA ALA A 20 -1.27 3.93 2.24
C ALA A 20 -1.82 4.79 1.09
N ILE A 21 -2.78 4.26 0.32
CA ILE A 21 -3.47 5.02 -0.75
C ILE A 21 -4.15 6.26 -0.16
N TYR A 22 -4.92 6.10 0.92
CA TYR A 22 -5.62 7.21 1.52
C TYR A 22 -4.70 8.18 2.28
N GLN A 23 -3.59 7.70 2.84
CA GLN A 23 -2.57 8.57 3.45
C GLN A 23 -1.90 9.45 2.39
N ALA A 24 -1.51 8.88 1.24
CA ALA A 24 -0.93 9.62 0.13
C ALA A 24 -1.90 10.68 -0.42
N ARG A 25 -3.17 10.29 -0.59
CA ARG A 25 -4.26 11.21 -0.97
C ARG A 25 -4.48 12.32 0.05
N MET A 26 -4.42 12.01 1.35
CA MET A 26 -4.57 13.00 2.41
C MET A 26 -3.43 14.02 2.42
N ASN A 27 -2.19 13.58 2.18
CA ASN A 27 -1.05 14.49 2.04
C ASN A 27 -1.31 15.50 0.90
N ARG A 28 -1.72 15.01 -0.28
CA ARG A 28 -2.09 15.88 -1.42
C ARG A 28 -3.24 16.83 -1.09
N TYR A 29 -4.24 16.36 -0.33
CA TYR A 29 -5.31 17.23 0.15
C TYR A 29 -4.80 18.35 1.08
N LEU A 30 -3.94 18.02 2.05
CA LEU A 30 -3.40 19.01 2.99
C LEU A 30 -2.57 20.08 2.28
N GLU A 31 -1.75 19.67 1.31
CA GLU A 31 -0.94 20.56 0.48
C GLU A 31 -1.83 21.47 -0.39
N ALA A 32 -2.78 20.89 -1.12
CA ALA A 32 -3.69 21.65 -2.00
C ALA A 32 -4.57 22.64 -1.24
N ARG A 33 -4.83 22.38 0.04
CA ARG A 33 -5.62 23.26 0.92
C ARG A 33 -4.77 24.28 1.70
N GLY A 34 -3.45 24.26 1.53
CA GLY A 34 -2.55 25.14 2.28
C GLY A 34 -2.56 24.90 3.80
N ILE A 35 -2.92 23.69 4.24
CA ILE A 35 -2.99 23.33 5.66
C ILE A 35 -1.61 22.91 6.17
N ALA A 36 -0.85 22.16 5.37
CA ALA A 36 0.51 21.76 5.67
C ALA A 36 1.30 21.55 4.37
N ASP A 37 2.58 21.91 4.36
CA ASP A 37 3.49 21.56 3.25
C ASP A 37 3.88 20.09 3.37
N THR A 38 3.33 19.27 2.49
CA THR A 38 3.65 17.84 2.38
C THR A 38 4.34 17.50 1.06
N SER A 39 4.82 18.52 0.32
CA SER A 39 5.42 18.37 -1.02
C SER A 39 6.63 17.43 -1.06
N LYS A 40 7.31 17.25 0.08
CA LYS A 40 8.48 16.36 0.25
C LYS A 40 8.15 15.04 0.94
N SER A 41 6.88 14.80 1.28
CA SER A 41 6.44 13.57 1.94
C SER A 41 6.15 12.50 0.90
N HIS A 42 6.61 11.27 1.16
CA HIS A 42 6.36 10.11 0.32
C HIS A 42 5.84 8.95 1.16
N VAL A 43 4.81 8.27 0.66
CA VAL A 43 4.20 7.11 1.33
C VAL A 43 4.72 5.82 0.70
N TRP A 44 5.24 4.93 1.55
CA TRP A 44 5.77 3.63 1.14
C TRP A 44 4.91 2.51 1.74
N ALA A 45 4.33 1.68 0.90
CA ALA A 45 3.63 0.48 1.33
C ALA A 45 4.50 -0.75 1.04
N TYR A 46 4.98 -1.40 2.09
CA TYR A 46 5.73 -2.66 1.99
C TYR A 46 4.75 -3.82 2.16
N LEU A 47 4.64 -4.65 1.12
CA LEU A 47 3.58 -5.65 0.96
C LEU A 47 4.17 -7.02 0.61
N GLY A 48 3.48 -8.09 0.99
CA GLY A 48 3.75 -9.43 0.48
C GLY A 48 2.94 -9.72 -0.78
N ASP A 49 3.48 -10.49 -1.74
CA ASP A 49 2.69 -10.98 -2.88
C ASP A 49 1.50 -11.85 -2.45
N GLY A 50 1.64 -12.62 -1.36
CA GLY A 50 0.53 -13.36 -0.75
C GLY A 50 -0.55 -12.48 -0.12
N GLU A 51 -0.20 -11.30 0.40
CA GLU A 51 -1.16 -10.32 0.93
C GLU A 51 -2.01 -9.66 -0.18
N MET A 52 -1.53 -9.68 -1.43
CA MET A 52 -2.26 -9.11 -2.56
C MET A 52 -3.54 -9.89 -2.92
N ASP A 53 -3.76 -11.07 -2.32
CA ASP A 53 -5.01 -11.82 -2.41
C ASP A 53 -6.16 -11.21 -1.56
N GLU A 54 -5.84 -10.35 -0.59
CA GLU A 54 -6.87 -9.65 0.19
C GLU A 54 -7.62 -8.61 -0.69
N PRO A 55 -8.97 -8.54 -0.63
CA PRO A 55 -9.75 -7.59 -1.42
C PRO A 55 -9.30 -6.14 -1.26
N GLU A 56 -8.91 -5.76 -0.06
CA GLU A 56 -8.46 -4.41 0.31
C GLU A 56 -7.12 -4.04 -0.35
N SER A 57 -6.27 -5.02 -0.64
CA SER A 57 -4.93 -4.80 -1.20
C SER A 57 -4.94 -4.20 -2.60
N LEU A 58 -5.91 -4.60 -3.43
CA LEU A 58 -6.01 -4.16 -4.83
C LEU A 58 -7.24 -3.28 -5.08
N GLY A 59 -8.27 -3.37 -4.25
CA GLY A 59 -9.59 -2.80 -4.51
C GLY A 59 -9.62 -1.28 -4.74
N GLN A 60 -8.64 -0.54 -4.23
CA GLN A 60 -8.57 0.92 -4.36
C GLN A 60 -7.39 1.44 -5.21
N LEU A 61 -6.67 0.58 -5.93
CA LEU A 61 -5.58 1.04 -6.83
C LEU A 61 -6.07 2.04 -7.88
N SER A 62 -7.32 1.90 -8.34
CA SER A 62 -7.93 2.83 -9.28
C SER A 62 -8.05 4.27 -8.73
N ILE A 63 -8.16 4.45 -7.41
CA ILE A 63 -8.16 5.77 -6.78
C ILE A 63 -6.78 6.41 -6.89
N ALA A 64 -5.71 5.66 -6.63
CA ALA A 64 -4.35 6.17 -6.76
C ALA A 64 -4.07 6.65 -8.20
N ALA A 65 -4.52 5.89 -9.21
CA ALA A 65 -4.39 6.29 -10.61
C ALA A 65 -5.24 7.53 -10.95
N ARG A 66 -6.49 7.59 -10.49
CA ARG A 66 -7.41 8.73 -10.75
C ARG A 66 -6.94 10.03 -10.12
N GLU A 67 -6.40 9.96 -8.92
CA GLU A 67 -5.91 11.13 -8.16
C GLU A 67 -4.45 11.47 -8.51
N GLY A 68 -3.78 10.69 -9.38
CA GLY A 68 -2.40 10.93 -9.81
C GLY A 68 -1.41 10.89 -8.64
N LEU A 69 -1.54 9.93 -7.73
CA LEU A 69 -0.73 9.84 -6.51
C LEU A 69 0.71 9.37 -6.80
N ASP A 70 1.53 10.29 -7.29
CA ASP A 70 2.97 10.14 -7.49
C ASP A 70 3.79 10.14 -6.18
N ASN A 71 3.18 10.52 -5.06
CA ASN A 71 3.75 10.46 -3.71
C ASN A 71 3.51 9.11 -3.01
N LEU A 72 3.13 8.07 -3.76
CA LEU A 72 2.89 6.72 -3.27
C LEU A 72 3.75 5.71 -4.02
N THR A 73 4.36 4.77 -3.29
CA THR A 73 5.01 3.61 -3.89
C THR A 73 4.64 2.34 -3.14
N PHE A 74 4.15 1.36 -3.90
CA PHE A 74 3.98 0.00 -3.43
C PHE A 74 5.26 -0.78 -3.72
N VAL A 75 5.80 -1.41 -2.68
CA VAL A 75 6.95 -2.32 -2.74
C VAL A 75 6.43 -3.71 -2.43
N VAL A 76 6.11 -4.47 -3.48
CA VAL A 76 5.60 -5.84 -3.33
C VAL A 76 6.77 -6.81 -3.34
N ASN A 77 6.95 -7.53 -2.24
CA ASN A 77 7.93 -8.61 -2.15
C ASN A 77 7.35 -9.88 -2.79
N CYS A 78 7.73 -10.12 -4.04
CA CYS A 78 7.34 -11.30 -4.81
C CYS A 78 8.29 -12.48 -4.55
N ASN A 79 8.26 -13.02 -3.33
CA ASN A 79 9.02 -14.23 -2.99
C ASN A 79 8.32 -15.52 -3.49
N LEU A 80 7.15 -15.40 -4.12
CA LEU A 80 6.33 -16.44 -4.74
C LEU A 80 5.63 -17.37 -3.73
N GLN A 81 5.67 -17.05 -2.44
CA GLN A 81 5.19 -17.90 -1.35
C GLN A 81 4.34 -17.12 -0.33
N ARG A 82 3.34 -17.80 0.21
CA ARG A 82 2.60 -17.45 1.43
C ARG A 82 2.86 -18.50 2.50
N LEU A 83 2.26 -18.33 3.68
CA LEU A 83 2.55 -19.16 4.86
C LEU A 83 2.46 -20.68 4.57
N ASP A 84 1.43 -21.11 3.86
CA ASP A 84 1.15 -22.53 3.61
C ASP A 84 1.48 -23.00 2.18
N GLY A 85 2.27 -22.24 1.41
CA GLY A 85 2.70 -22.65 0.06
C GLY A 85 2.75 -21.53 -0.98
N PRO A 86 2.80 -21.85 -2.29
CA PRO A 86 2.94 -20.83 -3.32
C PRO A 86 1.67 -19.98 -3.49
N VAL A 87 1.83 -18.69 -3.82
CA VAL A 87 0.70 -17.76 -4.07
C VAL A 87 -0.06 -18.18 -5.33
N ARG A 88 0.66 -18.49 -6.40
CA ARG A 88 0.14 -19.01 -7.68
C ARG A 88 0.98 -20.19 -8.16
N GLY A 89 0.77 -21.38 -7.61
CA GLY A 89 1.60 -22.56 -7.91
C GLY A 89 1.66 -22.97 -9.40
N ASN A 90 0.57 -22.78 -10.14
CA ASN A 90 0.48 -23.06 -11.58
C ASN A 90 0.39 -21.78 -12.44
N GLY A 91 0.63 -20.62 -11.84
CA GLY A 91 0.49 -19.32 -12.49
C GLY A 91 1.74 -18.47 -12.32
N LYS A 92 1.62 -17.16 -12.56
CA LYS A 92 2.73 -16.23 -12.36
C LYS A 92 2.22 -14.93 -11.73
N ILE A 93 2.39 -14.81 -10.42
CA ILE A 93 1.86 -13.66 -9.65
C ILE A 93 2.47 -12.32 -10.10
N ILE A 94 3.74 -12.30 -10.50
CA ILE A 94 4.41 -11.06 -10.96
C ILE A 94 3.78 -10.49 -12.24
N GLN A 95 3.17 -11.32 -13.09
CA GLN A 95 2.48 -10.86 -14.30
C GLN A 95 1.00 -10.57 -14.06
N GLU A 96 0.44 -11.11 -12.98
CA GLU A 96 -0.92 -10.81 -12.56
C GLU A 96 -1.00 -9.40 -11.93
N LEU A 97 0.07 -8.99 -11.24
CA LEU A 97 0.30 -7.64 -10.72
C LEU A 97 0.86 -6.70 -11.81
#